data_AF-A0A836VI32-F1
#
_entry.id   AF-A0A836VI32-F1
#
_cell.length_a   1.000
_cell.length_b   1.000
_cell.length_c   1.000
_cell.angle_alpha   90.00
_cell.angle_beta   90.00
_cell.angle_gamma   90.00
#
_symmetry.space_group_name_H-M   'P 1'
#
loop_
_entity.id
_entity.type
_entity.pdbx_description
1 polymer ?
#
loop_
_entity_poly.entity_id
_entity_poly.type
_entity_poly.pdbx_seq_one_letter_code
_entity_poly.pdbx_strand_id
1 'polypeptide(L)' 'MSKRRVKEAATQPPELTGVAQLLSEMPEATLDLHGYTGPQARLRARDFLTTHSRISAGSVVHVITGKGSGSKGRGVL' A
#
# COMPACT_ATOMS: atom_id res chain seq x y z
N MET A 1 29.40 26.51 37.56
CA MET A 1 28.03 26.07 37.19
C MET A 1 28.11 25.13 35.99
N SER A 2 27.92 23.82 36.20
CA SER A 2 28.03 22.82 35.14
C SER A 2 26.65 22.56 34.53
N LYS A 3 26.48 22.87 33.24
CA LYS A 3 25.25 22.60 32.49
C LYS A 3 25.22 21.11 32.11
N ARG A 4 24.40 20.31 32.80
CA ARG A 4 24.07 18.93 32.35
C ARG A 4 23.33 19.03 31.02
N ARG A 5 23.95 18.56 29.94
CA ARG A 5 23.21 18.20 28.71
C ARG A 5 22.37 16.97 29.05
N VAL A 6 21.05 17.14 29.07
CA VAL A 6 20.12 16.02 29.11
C VAL A 6 20.31 15.27 27.78
N LYS A 7 20.84 14.06 27.84
CA LYS A 7 20.79 13.14 26.69
C LYS A 7 19.32 12.84 26.47
N GLU A 8 18.77 13.38 25.39
CA GLU A 8 17.48 12.98 24.86
C GLU A 8 17.56 11.46 24.64
N ALA A 9 16.83 10.71 25.46
CA ALA A 9 16.77 9.27 25.31
C ALA A 9 16.18 9.03 23.92
N ALA A 10 16.93 8.38 23.04
CA ALA A 10 16.45 8.01 21.73
C ALA A 10 15.29 7.01 21.93
N THR A 11 14.08 7.53 21.99
CA THR A 11 12.85 6.74 22.02
C THR A 11 12.83 5.94 20.72
N GLN A 12 12.87 4.62 20.81
CA GLN A 12 12.70 3.78 19.62
C GLN A 12 11.36 4.15 18.98
N PRO A 13 11.31 4.37 17.65
CA PRO A 13 10.05 4.60 16.97
C PRO A 13 9.12 3.40 17.23
N PRO A 14 7.82 3.63 17.38
CA PRO A 14 6.86 2.54 17.57
C PRO A 14 6.90 1.60 16.37
N GLU A 15 6.83 0.30 16.62
CA GLU A 15 6.66 -0.68 15.55
C GLU A 15 5.32 -0.46 14.86
N LEU A 16 5.37 -0.29 13.53
CA LEU A 16 4.18 -0.13 12.71
C LEU A 16 3.57 -1.51 12.45
N THR A 17 2.25 -1.62 12.58
CA THR A 17 1.50 -2.86 12.32
C THR A 17 0.26 -2.59 11.48
N GLY A 18 -0.25 -3.62 10.83
CA GLY A 18 -1.49 -3.54 10.04
C GLY A 18 -1.42 -2.51 8.91
N VAL A 19 -2.43 -1.64 8.82
CA VAL A 19 -2.54 -0.63 7.76
C VAL A 19 -1.41 0.40 7.83
N ALA A 20 -0.95 0.77 9.03
CA ALA A 20 0.14 1.74 9.18
C ALA A 20 1.47 1.21 8.63
N GLN A 21 1.72 -0.08 8.80
CA GLN A 21 2.85 -0.75 8.17
C GLN A 21 2.69 -0.75 6.65
N LEU A 22 1.54 -1.22 6.15
CA LEU A 22 1.23 -1.29 4.72
C LEU A 22 1.40 0.05 3.98
N LEU A 23 0.97 1.15 4.60
CA LEU A 23 1.08 2.50 4.03
C LEU A 23 2.50 3.07 4.09
N SER A 24 3.37 2.51 4.91
CA SER A 24 4.77 2.94 5.06
C SER A 24 5.73 2.15 4.16
N GLU A 25 5.27 1.01 3.62
CA GLU A 25 6.06 0.19 2.71
C GLU A 25 6.09 0.79 1.31
N MET A 26 7.27 0.74 0.67
CA MET A 26 7.39 1.10 -0.74
C MET A 26 6.80 -0.01 -1.60
N PRO A 27 5.90 0.30 -2.55
CA PRO A 27 5.33 -0.72 -3.41
C PRO A 27 6.38 -1.25 -4.39
N GLU A 28 6.46 -2.57 -4.50
CA GLU A 28 7.33 -3.28 -5.44
C GLU A 28 6.90 -3.03 -6.89
N ALA A 29 5.59 -2.94 -7.11
CA ALA A 29 5.02 -2.73 -8.43
C ALA A 29 3.74 -1.92 -8.37
N THR A 30 3.41 -1.29 -9.50
CA THR A 30 2.19 -0.50 -9.67
C THR A 30 1.37 -1.04 -10.86
N LEU A 31 0.07 -1.22 -10.64
CA LEU A 31 -0.91 -1.52 -11.67
C LEU A 31 -1.88 -0.34 -11.79
N ASP A 32 -1.92 0.29 -12.96
CA ASP A 32 -2.89 1.31 -13.28
C ASP A 32 -4.09 0.71 -14.03
N LEU A 33 -5.27 0.83 -13.42
CA LEU A 33 -6.56 0.37 -13.95
C LEU A 33 -7.45 1.52 -14.40
N HIS A 34 -6.96 2.77 -14.43
CA HIS A 34 -7.76 3.87 -14.93
C HIS A 34 -8.20 3.62 -16.38
N GLY A 35 -9.47 3.91 -16.68
CA GLY A 35 -10.04 3.70 -18.02
C GLY A 35 -10.39 2.25 -18.36
N TYR A 36 -10.11 1.27 -17.48
CA TYR A 36 -10.55 -0.11 -17.67
C TYR A 36 -12.03 -0.27 -17.32
N THR A 37 -12.75 -1.08 -18.11
CA THR A 37 -14.08 -1.57 -17.70
C THR A 37 -13.95 -2.56 -16.54
N GLY A 38 -15.03 -2.77 -15.78
CA GLY A 38 -15.04 -3.72 -14.66
C GLY A 38 -14.50 -5.12 -15.01
N PRO A 39 -14.95 -5.78 -16.10
CA PRO A 39 -14.42 -7.08 -16.52
C PRO A 39 -12.92 -7.04 -16.87
N GLN A 40 -12.45 -6.00 -17.57
CA GLN A 40 -11.04 -5.88 -17.92
C GLN A 40 -10.19 -5.64 -16.66
N ALA A 41 -10.64 -4.76 -15.75
CA ALA A 41 -9.98 -4.48 -14.49
C ALA A 41 -9.87 -5.73 -13.61
N ARG A 42 -10.92 -6.54 -13.53
CA ARG A 42 -10.93 -7.80 -12.79
C ARG A 42 -9.87 -8.78 -13.30
N LEU A 43 -9.81 -8.99 -14.62
CA LEU A 43 -8.82 -9.88 -15.23
C LEU A 43 -7.40 -9.37 -14.96
N ARG A 44 -7.14 -8.08 -15.20
CA ARG A 44 -5.83 -7.47 -14.97
C ARG A 44 -5.39 -7.54 -13.52
N ALA A 45 -6.27 -7.21 -12.58
CA ALA A 45 -5.98 -7.29 -11.15
C ALA A 45 -5.63 -8.71 -10.72
N ARG A 46 -6.39 -9.71 -11.17
CA ARG A 46 -6.13 -11.13 -10.86
C ARG A 46 -4.76 -11.56 -11.37
N ASP A 47 -4.46 -11.29 -12.63
CA ASP A 47 -3.22 -11.74 -13.26
C ASP A 47 -2.00 -11.03 -12.65
N PHE A 48 -2.13 -9.75 -12.32
CA PHE A 48 -1.11 -8.97 -11.61
C PHE A 48 -0.84 -9.52 -10.21
N LEU A 49 -1.88 -9.75 -9.40
CA LEU A 49 -1.72 -10.33 -8.06
C LEU A 49 -1.16 -11.75 -8.09
N THR A 50 -1.58 -12.57 -9.06
CA THR A 50 -1.05 -13.93 -9.25
C THR A 50 0.43 -13.93 -9.61
N THR A 51 0.87 -12.93 -10.37
CA THR A 51 2.28 -12.77 -10.72
C THR A 51 3.10 -12.40 -9.50
N HIS A 52 2.72 -11.33 -8.79
CA HIS A 52 3.46 -10.86 -7.62
C HIS A 52 3.36 -11.77 -6.41
N SER A 53 2.31 -12.60 -6.28
CA SER A 53 2.29 -13.65 -5.26
C SER A 53 3.38 -14.71 -5.46
N ARG A 54 3.92 -14.84 -6.68
CA ARG A 54 4.99 -15.80 -7.01
C ARG A 54 6.38 -15.18 -6.98
N ILE A 55 6.51 -13.95 -7.46
CA ILE A 55 7.83 -13.31 -7.65
C ILE A 55 8.17 -12.25 -6.59
N SER A 56 7.18 -11.82 -5.80
CA SER A 56 7.30 -10.73 -4.81
C SER A 56 6.46 -11.08 -3.56
N ALA A 57 6.52 -12.33 -3.11
CA ALA A 57 5.70 -12.80 -1.99
C ALA A 57 6.01 -12.00 -0.72
N GLY A 58 4.97 -11.45 -0.08
CA GLY A 58 5.09 -10.61 1.11
C GLY A 58 5.34 -9.12 0.83
N SER A 59 5.60 -8.75 -0.43
CA SER A 59 5.75 -7.35 -0.83
C SER A 59 4.40 -6.66 -1.03
N VAL A 60 4.41 -5.34 -0.91
CA VAL A 60 3.27 -4.47 -1.19
C VAL A 60 3.22 -4.11 -2.67
N VAL A 61 2.02 -4.06 -3.24
CA VAL A 61 1.79 -3.56 -4.59
C VAL A 61 0.76 -2.44 -4.57
N HIS A 62 0.90 -1.50 -5.49
CA HIS A 62 -0.01 -0.37 -5.62
C HIS A 62 -0.97 -0.57 -6.79
N VAL A 63 -2.28 -0.54 -6.53
CA VAL A 63 -3.31 -0.63 -7.58
C VAL A 63 -4.06 0.69 -7.67
N ILE A 64 -3.94 1.37 -8.80
CA ILE A 64 -4.59 2.65 -9.05
C ILE A 64 -5.91 2.37 -9.77
N THR A 65 -7.03 2.66 -9.12
CA THR A 65 -8.39 2.46 -9.67
C THR A 65 -9.01 3.74 -10.26
N GLY A 66 -8.28 4.85 -10.18
CA GLY A 66 -8.75 6.19 -10.53
C GLY A 66 -9.65 6.81 -9.46
N LYS A 67 -10.10 8.04 -9.70
CA LYS A 67 -10.96 8.81 -8.76
C LYS A 67 -12.41 8.33 -8.71
N GLY A 68 -12.78 7.43 -9.64
CA GLY A 68 -14.13 6.93 -9.84
C GLY A 68 -15.05 7.92 -10.60
N SER A 69 -15.92 7.37 -11.43
CA SER A 69 -17.19 7.99 -11.86
C SER A 69 -18.40 7.37 -11.14
N GLY A 70 -18.14 6.57 -10.09
CA GLY A 70 -19.13 5.82 -9.31
C GLY A 70 -19.53 4.51 -9.98
N SER A 71 -18.77 3.43 -9.75
CA SER A 71 -19.36 2.09 -9.88
C SER A 71 -20.55 2.00 -8.92
N LYS A 72 -21.69 1.46 -9.37
CA LYS A 72 -22.85 1.26 -8.49
C LYS A 72 -22.46 0.26 -7.40
N GLY A 73 -22.48 0.69 -6.13
CA GLY A 73 -22.13 -0.14 -4.98
C GLY A 73 -21.46 0.65 -3.87
N ARG A 74 -21.46 0.10 -2.65
CA ARG A 74 -20.77 0.71 -1.52
C ARG A 74 -19.25 0.55 -1.71
N GLY A 75 -18.47 1.58 -1.40
CA GLY A 75 -17.02 1.45 -1.29
C GLY A 75 -16.66 0.32 -0.33
N VAL A 76 -15.71 -0.52 -0.73
CA VAL A 76 -15.20 -1.63 0.08
C VAL A 76 -13.80 -1.21 0.53
N LEU A 77 -13.59 -1.20 1.86
CA LEU A 77 -12.29 -1.12 2.51
C LEU A 77 -11.98 -2.50 3.09
#